data_AF-A0A0S3TKB9-F1
#
_entry.id   AF-A0A0S3TKB9-F1
#
_cell.length_a   1.000
_cell.length_b   1.000
_cell.length_c   1.000
_cell.angle_alpha   90.00
_cell.angle_beta   90.00
_cell.angle_gamma   90.00
#
_symmetry.space_group_name_H-M   'P 1'
#
loop_
_entity.id
_entity.type
_entity.pdbx_description
1 polymer ?
#
loop_
_entity_poly.entity_id
_entity_poly.type
_entity_poly.pdbx_seq_one_letter_code
_entity_poly.pdbx_strand_id
1 'polypeptide(L)' 'MMAILIGLFVVGWVAASLLGSMAYFLGEQRKPIHERNWRSQSFEKLAKSITGKDIDYSDRTPAYGMDAYASNVLPN' A
#
# COMPACT_ATOMS: atom_id res chain seq x y z
N MET A 1 -26.23 -25.83 -12.34
CA MET A 1 -25.59 -26.15 -11.04
C MET A 1 -24.10 -25.75 -11.02
N MET A 2 -23.26 -26.32 -11.88
CA MET A 2 -21.80 -26.05 -11.89
C MET A 2 -21.42 -24.57 -12.12
N ALA A 3 -22.10 -23.89 -13.05
CA ALA A 3 -21.84 -22.48 -13.35
C ALA A 3 -22.02 -21.56 -12.12
N ILE A 4 -23.02 -21.83 -11.28
CA ILE A 4 -23.30 -21.05 -10.07
C ILE A 4 -22.19 -21.27 -9.04
N LEU A 5 -21.74 -22.52 -8.85
CA LEU A 5 -20.65 -22.85 -7.94
C LEU A 5 -19.35 -22.14 -8.36
N ILE A 6 -18.98 -22.25 -9.65
CA ILE A 6 -17.79 -21.58 -10.21
C ILE A 6 -17.92 -20.06 -10.03
N GLY A 7 -19.08 -19.49 -10.35
CA GLY A 7 -19.33 -18.07 -10.18
C GLY A 7 -19.13 -17.60 -8.73
N LEU A 8 -19.62 -18.37 -7.76
CA LEU A 8 -19.46 -18.06 -6.34
C LEU A 8 -17.98 -18.04 -5.92
N PHE A 9 -17.19 -19.02 -6.37
CA PHE A 9 -15.75 -19.05 -6.08
C PHE A 9 -15.00 -17.90 -6.75
N VAL A 10 -15.31 -17.57 -8.01
CA VAL A 10 -14.67 -16.44 -8.72
C VAL A 10 -14.98 -15.13 -8.00
N VAL A 11 -16.24 -14.87 -7.66
CA VAL A 11 -16.64 -13.65 -6.95
C VAL A 11 -15.99 -13.59 -5.57
N GLY A 12 -16.00 -14.70 -4.82
CA GLY A 12 -15.35 -14.77 -3.51
C GLY A 12 -13.85 -14.51 -3.57
N TRP A 13 -13.16 -15.08 -4.57
CA TRP A 13 -11.74 -14.87 -4.79
C TRP A 13 -11.41 -13.42 -5.17
N VAL A 14 -12.20 -12.81 -6.06
CA VAL A 14 -12.05 -11.39 -6.42
C VAL A 14 -12.26 -10.50 -5.19
N ALA A 15 -13.32 -10.75 -4.41
CA ALA A 15 -13.60 -9.99 -3.20
C ALA A 15 -12.46 -10.09 -2.18
N ALA A 16 -11.94 -11.30 -1.92
CA ALA A 16 -10.81 -11.51 -1.02
C ALA A 16 -9.53 -10.81 -1.51
N SER A 17 -9.26 -10.86 -2.82
CA SER A 17 -8.08 -10.21 -3.41
C SER A 17 -8.15 -8.69 -3.29
N LEU A 18 -9.33 -8.10 -3.52
CA LEU A 18 -9.55 -6.66 -3.37
C LEU A 18 -9.39 -6.23 -1.90
N LEU A 19 -10.06 -6.92 -0.97
CA LEU A 19 -9.99 -6.61 0.46
C LEU A 19 -8.57 -6.78 1.00
N GLY A 20 -7.87 -7.84 0.63
CA GLY A 20 -6.48 -8.07 1.02
C GLY A 20 -5.54 -6.99 0.51
N SER A 21 -5.73 -6.55 -0.75
CA SER A 21 -4.95 -5.44 -1.32
C SER A 21 -5.21 -4.13 -0.60
N MET A 22 -6.48 -3.80 -0.32
CA MET A 22 -6.83 -2.60 0.46
C MET A 22 -6.23 -2.64 1.86
N ALA A 23 -6.34 -3.78 2.55
CA ALA A 23 -5.78 -3.97 3.88
C ALA A 23 -4.25 -3.82 3.89
N TYR A 24 -3.56 -4.37 2.89
CA TYR A 24 -2.11 -4.21 2.74
C TYR A 24 -1.70 -2.74 2.61
N PHE A 25 -2.27 -2.01 1.66
CA PHE A 25 -1.87 -0.61 1.41
C PHE A 25 -2.25 0.34 2.54
N LEU A 26 -3.39 0.12 3.20
CA LEU A 26 -3.77 0.90 4.38
C LEU A 26 -2.89 0.58 5.59
N GLY A 27 -2.53 -0.70 5.78
CA GLY A 27 -1.64 -1.12 6.86
C GLY A 27 -0.20 -0.62 6.68
N GLU A 28 0.30 -0.64 5.46
CA GLU A 28 1.63 -0.13 5.09
C GLU A 28 1.81 1.35 5.42
N GLN A 29 0.73 2.14 5.46
CA GLN A 29 0.78 3.55 5.85
C GLN A 29 0.97 3.76 7.36
N ARG A 30 0.58 2.80 8.20
CA ARG A 30 0.61 2.93 9.67
C ARG A 30 1.84 2.33 10.32
N LYS A 31 2.56 1.47 9.59
CA LYS A 31 3.78 0.87 10.12
C LYS A 31 4.90 1.92 10.16
N PRO A 32 5.94 1.73 10.98
CA PRO A 32 7.13 2.56 10.90
C PRO A 32 7.79 2.43 9.51
N ILE A 33 7.96 3.55 8.80
CA ILE A 33 8.47 3.60 7.42
C ILE A 33 9.93 4.05 7.41
N HIS A 34 10.74 3.40 6.58
CA HIS A 34 12.12 3.82 6.32
C HIS A 34 12.15 5.07 5.44
N GLU A 35 13.08 5.99 5.69
CA GLU A 35 13.20 7.27 4.97
C GLU A 35 13.29 7.10 3.45
N ARG A 36 14.02 6.08 2.94
CA ARG A 36 14.07 5.77 1.50
C ARG A 36 12.71 5.49 0.83
N ASN A 37 11.74 5.01 1.60
CA ASN A 37 10.39 4.70 1.12
C ASN A 37 9.39 5.81 1.47
N TRP A 38 9.82 6.82 2.24
CA TRP A 38 8.94 7.87 2.78
C TRP A 38 8.26 8.67 1.67
N ARG A 39 8.99 8.98 0.59
CA ARG A 39 8.52 9.78 -0.55
C ARG A 39 8.42 8.97 -1.85
N SER A 40 8.07 7.68 -1.75
CA SER A 40 7.92 6.83 -2.95
C SER A 40 6.68 7.21 -3.76
N GLN A 41 6.86 7.95 -4.86
CA GLN A 41 5.77 8.34 -5.77
C GLN A 41 5.08 7.14 -6.42
N SER A 42 5.82 6.06 -6.72
CA SER A 42 5.26 4.84 -7.31
C SER A 42 4.35 4.13 -6.32
N PHE A 43 4.76 4.05 -5.04
CA PHE A 43 3.93 3.52 -3.97
C PHE A 43 2.65 4.35 -3.80
N GLU A 44 2.76 5.68 -3.77
CA GLU A 44 1.61 6.57 -3.63
C GLU A 44 0.60 6.39 -4.77
N LYS A 45 1.04 6.37 -6.02
CA LYS A 45 0.16 6.16 -7.18
C LYS A 45 -0.59 4.81 -7.10
N LEU A 46 0.11 3.75 -6.70
CA LEU A 46 -0.48 2.41 -6.58
C LEU A 46 -1.41 2.30 -5.37
N ALA A 47 -1.02 2.86 -4.22
CA ALA A 47 -1.84 2.89 -3.02
C ALA A 47 -3.14 3.66 -3.28
N LYS A 48 -3.07 4.80 -3.98
CA LYS A 48 -4.24 5.59 -4.35
C LYS A 48 -5.14 4.86 -5.34
N SER A 49 -4.59 4.17 -6.35
CA SER A 49 -5.41 3.43 -7.32
C SER A 49 -6.17 2.26 -6.70
N ILE A 50 -5.64 1.66 -5.63
CA ILE A 50 -6.25 0.51 -4.94
C ILE A 50 -7.18 0.96 -3.80
N THR A 51 -6.79 1.97 -3.02
CA THR A 51 -7.53 2.38 -1.82
C THR A 51 -8.47 3.56 -2.05
N GLY A 52 -8.28 4.30 -3.15
CA GLY A 52 -8.99 5.55 -3.42
C GLY A 52 -8.59 6.72 -2.50
N LYS A 53 -7.56 6.54 -1.66
CA LYS A 53 -7.12 7.53 -0.68
C LYS A 53 -5.72 8.04 -0.99
N ASP A 54 -5.52 9.34 -0.84
CA ASP A 54 -4.20 9.94 -0.79
C ASP A 54 -3.45 9.49 0.46
N ILE A 55 -2.12 9.56 0.41
CA ILE A 55 -1.29 9.24 1.57
C ILE A 55 -1.48 10.32 2.64
N ASP A 56 -1.92 9.91 3.82
CA ASP A 56 -1.91 10.78 5.00
C ASP A 56 -0.55 10.71 5.69
N TYR A 57 0.25 11.76 5.54
CA TYR A 57 1.58 11.86 6.15
C TYR A 57 1.52 12.17 7.66
N SER A 58 0.36 12.55 8.20
CA SER A 58 0.19 12.78 9.64
C SER A 58 0.03 11.48 10.45
N ASP A 59 -0.42 10.40 9.81
CA ASP A 59 -0.57 9.05 10.40
C ASP A 59 0.70 8.19 10.24
N ARG A 60 1.75 8.71 9.58
CA ARG A 60 3.00 7.99 9.31
C ARG A 60 4.03 8.21 10.40
N THR A 61 4.63 7.12 10.87
CA THR A 61 5.74 7.15 11.83
C THR A 61 7.06 6.82 11.13
N PRO A 62 8.13 7.64 11.26
CA PRO A 62 9.44 7.27 10.75
C PRO A 62 10.03 6.14 11.62
N ALA A 63 10.58 5.10 10.99
CA ALA A 63 11.15 3.94 11.69
C ALA A 63 12.45 4.27 12.41
N TYR A 64 13.30 5.10 11.79
CA TYR A 64 14.58 5.57 12.32
C TYR A 64 14.84 6.96 11.72
N GLY A 65 15.26 7.94 12.53
CA GLY A 65 15.63 9.29 12.07
C GLY A 65 17.07 9.40 11.56
N MET A 66 17.64 8.28 11.11
CA MET A 66 19.00 8.21 10.57
C MET A 66 18.92 7.60 9.17
N ASP A 67 19.09 8.45 8.16
CA ASP A 67 19.34 7.99 6.81
C ASP A 67 20.74 7.36 6.76
N ALA A 68 20.82 6.03 6.82
CA ALA A 68 22.08 5.34 6.55
C ALA A 68 22.63 5.65 5.14
N TYR A 69 21.80 6.26 4.28
CA TYR A 69 22.10 6.72 2.93
C TYR A 69 21.81 8.23 2.74
N ALA A 70 22.23 9.08 3.69
CA ALA A 70 22.33 10.55 3.50
C ALA A 70 23.25 10.98 2.32
N SER A 71 23.44 10.14 1.32
CA SER A 71 23.91 10.46 -0.02
C SER A 71 22.78 11.13 -0.79
N ASN A 72 22.85 12.47 -0.93
CA ASN A 72 22.37 13.40 -1.96
C ASN A 72 21.65 12.90 -3.26
N VAL A 73 20.89 11.80 -3.24
CA VAL A 73 20.33 11.13 -4.42
C VAL A 73 18.90 10.64 -4.12
N LEU A 74 18.07 11.50 -3.52
CA LEU A 74 16.63 11.31 -3.59
C LEU A 74 16.12 12.08 -4.82
N PRO A 75 15.45 11.44 -5.79
CA PRO A 75 14.90 12.14 -6.94
C PRO A 75 13.84 13.14 -6.51
N ASN A 76 13.78 14.28 -7.20
CA ASN A 76 12.75 15.32 -7.01
C ASN A 76 11.33 14.78 -7.21
#